data_AF-A0A2J6HE31-F1
#
_entry.id   AF-A0A2J6HE31-F1
#
_cell.length_a   1.000
_cell.length_b   1.000
_cell.length_c   1.000
_cell.angle_alpha   90.00
_cell.angle_beta   90.00
_cell.angle_gamma   90.00
#
_symmetry.space_group_name_H-M   'P 1'
#
loop_
_entity.id
_entity.type
_entity.pdbx_description
1 polymer ?
#
loop_
_entity_poly.entity_id
_entity_poly.type
_entity_poly.pdbx_seq_one_letter_code
_entity_poly.pdbx_strand_id
1 'polypeptide(L)'
;MKKILIPFVLIFAFFVAKADSPLTSTEFFRGYMDNEMVLAAQSANGEITEAIMEYLWKKNPVDEKMAVINALGWTFEGQGNYEKYRAYLDKHGMKKKQRKAENLLALAYLKALDNYFECTDALAMAKQALSMNPESYTFNIIHGLIKAQVEFDVNWCNVYKATDDVRKNTALDQDMRGDAIDMIFDYMDSYKADCE
;
A
#
# COMPACT_ATOMS: atom_id res chain seq x y z
N MET A 1 63.06 -17.22 16.43
CA MET A 1 61.87 -16.38 16.66
C MET A 1 60.76 -16.88 15.73
N LYS A 2 59.76 -17.60 16.25
CA LYS A 2 58.67 -18.18 15.45
C LYS A 2 57.63 -17.09 15.14
N LYS A 3 57.43 -16.80 13.85
CA LYS A 3 56.36 -15.89 13.38
C LYS A 3 55.04 -16.67 13.41
N ILE A 4 54.11 -16.27 14.25
CA ILE A 4 52.75 -16.80 14.26
C ILE A 4 51.93 -15.94 13.30
N LEU A 5 51.46 -16.53 12.21
CA LEU A 5 50.49 -15.94 11.28
C LEU A 5 49.09 -16.22 11.84
N ILE A 6 48.38 -15.17 12.26
CA ILE A 6 46.97 -15.24 12.63
C ILE A 6 46.16 -14.99 11.36
N PRO A 7 45.28 -15.91 10.91
CA PRO A 7 44.40 -15.65 9.79
C PRO A 7 43.27 -14.72 10.25
N PHE A 8 43.14 -13.58 9.59
CA PHE A 8 42.04 -12.64 9.79
C PHE A 8 40.80 -13.23 9.09
N VAL A 9 39.94 -13.91 9.85
CA VAL A 9 38.64 -14.37 9.35
C VAL A 9 37.71 -13.16 9.29
N LEU A 10 37.51 -12.64 8.08
CA LEU A 10 36.47 -11.65 7.79
C LEU A 10 35.11 -12.35 7.88
N ILE A 11 34.48 -12.26 9.05
CA ILE A 11 33.07 -12.62 9.22
C ILE A 11 32.25 -11.51 8.55
N PHE A 12 31.78 -11.77 7.33
CA PHE A 12 30.73 -10.97 6.71
C PHE A 12 29.45 -11.18 7.53
N ALA A 13 29.17 -10.28 8.47
CA ALA A 13 27.83 -10.16 9.02
C ALA A 13 26.94 -9.63 7.89
N PHE A 14 26.09 -10.49 7.33
CA PHE A 14 24.96 -10.05 6.53
C PHE A 14 24.03 -9.27 7.48
N PHE A 15 24.24 -7.97 7.59
CA PHE A 15 23.17 -7.09 7.99
C PHE A 15 22.13 -7.20 6.87
N VAL A 16 21.01 -7.87 7.15
CA VAL A 16 19.80 -7.71 6.35
C VAL A 16 19.54 -6.22 6.34
N ALA A 17 19.75 -5.58 5.18
CA ALA A 17 19.49 -4.17 5.02
C ALA A 17 18.03 -3.95 5.45
N LYS A 18 17.88 -3.03 6.40
CA LYS A 18 16.61 -2.67 7.01
C LYS A 18 15.57 -2.40 5.91
N ALA A 19 14.44 -3.10 6.05
CA ALA A 19 13.30 -3.12 5.15
C ALA A 19 13.00 -1.74 4.54
N ASP A 20 12.73 -1.73 3.23
CA ASP A 20 12.18 -0.59 2.50
C ASP A 20 10.78 -0.21 3.06
N SER A 21 10.15 0.88 2.65
CA SER A 21 8.92 1.31 3.35
C SER A 21 7.72 0.41 3.01
N PRO A 22 6.75 0.20 3.94
CA PRO A 22 5.59 -0.67 3.73
C PRO A 22 4.84 -0.43 2.42
N LEU A 23 4.48 0.82 2.10
CA LEU A 23 3.70 1.11 0.89
C LEU A 23 4.48 0.93 -0.40
N THR A 24 5.80 1.09 -0.35
CA THR A 24 6.67 1.11 -1.53
C THR A 24 7.22 -0.26 -1.89
N SER A 25 7.02 -1.25 -1.01
CA SER A 25 7.65 -2.58 -1.09
C SER A 25 6.63 -3.72 -1.16
N THR A 26 5.33 -3.43 -0.97
CA THR A 26 4.25 -4.40 -1.15
C THR A 26 3.65 -4.29 -2.56
N GLU A 27 4.22 -5.00 -3.52
CA GLU A 27 3.76 -5.02 -4.93
C GLU A 27 2.62 -6.01 -5.17
N PHE A 28 1.54 -5.92 -4.38
CA PHE A 28 0.40 -6.85 -4.45
C PHE A 28 -0.39 -6.77 -5.77
N PHE A 29 -0.16 -5.72 -6.59
CA PHE A 29 -0.71 -5.64 -7.94
C PHE A 29 -0.33 -6.84 -8.81
N ARG A 30 0.79 -7.52 -8.51
CA ARG A 30 1.24 -8.71 -9.22
C ARG A 30 0.23 -9.87 -9.15
N GLY A 31 -0.64 -9.90 -8.15
CA GLY A 31 -1.78 -10.85 -8.08
C GLY A 31 -2.93 -10.55 -9.07
N TYR A 32 -2.82 -9.47 -9.85
CA TYR A 32 -3.85 -8.98 -10.79
C TYR A 32 -3.30 -8.74 -12.20
N MET A 33 -2.23 -9.44 -12.61
CA MET A 33 -1.60 -9.23 -13.92
C MET A 33 -2.47 -9.70 -15.11
N ASP A 34 -3.60 -10.37 -14.85
CA ASP A 34 -4.66 -10.68 -15.79
C ASP A 34 -5.65 -9.51 -16.00
N ASN A 35 -5.58 -8.45 -15.19
CA ASN A 35 -6.41 -7.26 -15.31
C ASN A 35 -5.74 -6.23 -16.23
N GLU A 36 -6.39 -5.91 -17.36
CA GLU A 36 -5.85 -4.97 -18.36
C GLU A 36 -5.55 -3.58 -17.78
N MET A 37 -6.33 -3.11 -16.80
CA MET A 37 -6.09 -1.80 -16.19
C MET A 37 -4.88 -1.80 -15.26
N VAL A 38 -4.57 -2.94 -14.63
CA VAL A 38 -3.34 -3.11 -13.83
C VAL A 38 -2.12 -3.05 -14.75
N LEU A 39 -2.17 -3.72 -15.90
CA LEU A 39 -1.10 -3.65 -16.91
C LEU A 39 -0.93 -2.22 -17.47
N ALA A 40 -2.05 -1.52 -17.71
CA ALA A 40 -2.03 -0.14 -18.16
C ALA A 40 -1.41 0.80 -17.10
N ALA A 41 -1.73 0.62 -15.82
CA ALA A 41 -1.15 1.38 -14.73
C ALA A 41 0.35 1.13 -14.55
N GLN A 42 0.79 -0.13 -14.63
CA GLN A 42 2.21 -0.49 -14.58
C GLN A 42 3.01 0.18 -15.72
N SER A 43 2.39 0.32 -16.89
CA SER A 43 3.01 0.94 -18.07
C SER A 43 2.92 2.47 -18.07
N ALA A 44 2.25 3.08 -17.08
CA ALA A 44 1.98 4.52 -17.05
C ALA A 44 3.11 5.36 -16.44
N ASN A 45 4.26 4.75 -16.10
CA ASN A 45 5.41 5.41 -15.47
C ASN A 45 5.02 6.26 -14.26
N GLY A 46 4.08 5.77 -13.45
CA GLY A 46 3.62 6.46 -12.26
C GLY A 46 2.60 7.57 -12.49
N GLU A 47 2.12 7.80 -13.71
CA GLU A 47 1.12 8.82 -13.97
C GLU A 47 -0.29 8.24 -14.05
N ILE A 48 -1.22 8.79 -13.26
CA ILE A 48 -2.63 8.43 -13.40
C ILE A 48 -3.22 9.01 -14.69
N THR A 49 -3.64 8.13 -15.60
CA THR A 49 -4.25 8.50 -16.89
C THR A 49 -5.77 8.68 -16.76
N GLU A 50 -6.41 9.28 -17.77
CA GLU A 50 -7.87 9.41 -17.79
C GLU A 50 -8.59 8.05 -17.75
N ALA A 51 -8.05 7.05 -18.45
CA ALA A 51 -8.58 5.68 -18.44
C ALA A 51 -8.50 5.04 -17.04
N ILE A 52 -7.40 5.25 -16.32
CA ILE A 52 -7.24 4.78 -14.94
C ILE A 52 -8.22 5.51 -14.03
N MET A 53 -8.33 6.84 -14.12
CA MET A 53 -9.30 7.60 -13.31
C MET A 53 -10.75 7.16 -13.58
N GLU A 54 -11.10 6.90 -14.83
CA GLU A 54 -12.42 6.38 -15.20
C GLU A 54 -12.66 4.98 -14.60
N TYR A 55 -11.65 4.11 -14.62
CA TYR A 55 -11.72 2.79 -14.00
C TYR A 55 -11.90 2.86 -12.48
N LEU A 56 -11.17 3.74 -11.79
CA LEU A 56 -11.34 3.96 -10.35
C LEU A 56 -12.72 4.55 -10.01
N TRP A 57 -13.28 5.37 -10.90
CA TRP A 57 -14.58 6.01 -10.74
C TRP A 57 -15.76 5.04 -10.93
N LYS A 58 -15.66 4.12 -11.91
CA LYS A 58 -16.69 3.13 -12.25
C LYS A 58 -16.89 2.08 -11.16
N LYS A 59 -17.97 1.29 -11.29
CA LYS A 59 -18.29 0.20 -10.35
C LYS A 59 -17.45 -1.05 -10.66
N ASN A 60 -16.17 -0.99 -10.34
CA ASN A 60 -15.24 -2.13 -10.37
C ASN A 60 -14.98 -2.68 -8.96
N PRO A 61 -14.53 -3.95 -8.81
CA PRO A 61 -14.11 -4.51 -7.53
C PRO A 61 -13.08 -3.61 -6.82
N VAL A 62 -13.20 -3.48 -5.50
CA VAL A 62 -12.35 -2.54 -4.76
C VAL A 62 -10.90 -2.99 -4.72
N ASP A 63 -10.65 -4.28 -4.60
CA ASP A 63 -9.32 -4.89 -4.64
C ASP A 63 -8.61 -4.62 -5.97
N GLU A 64 -9.31 -4.77 -7.10
CA GLU A 64 -8.78 -4.43 -8.42
C GLU A 64 -8.45 -2.93 -8.52
N LYS A 65 -9.30 -2.04 -7.98
CA LYS A 65 -8.99 -0.60 -7.93
C LYS A 65 -7.73 -0.30 -7.13
N MET A 66 -7.54 -0.98 -6.00
CA MET A 66 -6.35 -0.79 -5.16
C MET A 66 -5.11 -1.39 -5.83
N ALA A 67 -5.25 -2.50 -6.55
CA ALA A 67 -4.17 -3.09 -7.35
C ALA A 67 -3.73 -2.17 -8.49
N VAL A 68 -4.68 -1.52 -9.18
CA VAL A 68 -4.38 -0.50 -10.19
C VAL A 68 -3.57 0.65 -9.60
N ILE A 69 -3.92 1.12 -8.40
CA ILE A 69 -3.16 2.18 -7.72
C ILE A 69 -1.77 1.68 -7.29
N ASN A 70 -1.68 0.46 -6.76
CA ASN A 70 -0.41 -0.14 -6.39
C ASN A 70 0.53 -0.32 -7.60
N ALA A 71 -0.03 -0.63 -8.77
CA ALA A 71 0.72 -0.74 -10.03
C ALA A 71 1.24 0.61 -10.58
N LEU A 72 0.59 1.75 -10.26
CA LEU A 72 1.18 3.07 -10.52
C LEU A 72 2.47 3.28 -9.72
N GLY A 73 2.59 2.61 -8.57
CA GLY A 73 3.74 2.71 -7.70
C GLY A 73 3.90 4.12 -7.11
N TRP A 74 5.14 4.55 -6.98
CA TRP A 74 5.52 5.81 -6.34
C TRP A 74 6.79 6.36 -7.00
N THR A 75 7.09 7.63 -6.74
CA THR A 75 8.36 8.27 -7.09
C THR A 75 8.83 9.11 -5.92
N PHE A 76 10.15 9.35 -5.80
CA PHE A 76 10.70 10.15 -4.72
C PHE A 76 10.18 11.59 -4.73
N GLU A 77 9.97 12.16 -5.92
CA GLU A 77 9.43 13.52 -6.12
C GLU A 77 7.91 13.61 -5.92
N GLY A 78 7.22 12.48 -5.78
CA GLY A 78 5.76 12.38 -5.83
C GLY A 78 5.20 12.47 -7.26
N GLN A 79 3.96 12.02 -7.45
CA GLN A 79 3.32 11.90 -8.77
C GLN A 79 2.14 12.87 -8.98
N GLY A 80 1.63 13.46 -7.90
CA GLY A 80 0.47 14.36 -7.89
C GLY A 80 -0.84 13.67 -8.31
N ASN A 81 -0.90 12.34 -8.23
CA ASN A 81 -2.03 11.54 -8.69
C ASN A 81 -3.28 11.73 -7.81
N TYR A 82 -3.10 12.00 -6.52
CA TYR A 82 -4.19 12.35 -5.61
C TYR A 82 -4.98 13.57 -6.12
N GLU A 83 -4.27 14.65 -6.48
CA GLU A 83 -4.91 15.88 -6.93
C GLU A 83 -5.59 15.70 -8.30
N LYS A 84 -4.95 14.96 -9.22
CA LYS A 84 -5.53 14.60 -10.52
C LYS A 84 -6.85 13.82 -10.35
N TYR A 85 -6.85 12.76 -9.53
CA TYR A 85 -8.05 11.95 -9.31
C TYR A 85 -9.13 12.73 -8.55
N ARG A 86 -8.74 13.54 -7.56
CA ARG A 86 -9.67 14.43 -6.85
C ARG A 86 -10.40 15.37 -7.80
N ALA A 87 -9.65 16.03 -8.70
CA ALA A 87 -10.22 16.92 -9.71
C ALA A 87 -11.14 16.17 -10.68
N TYR A 88 -10.78 14.93 -11.06
CA TYR A 88 -11.62 14.07 -11.89
C TYR A 88 -12.97 13.78 -11.22
N LEU A 89 -12.97 13.39 -9.94
CA LEU A 89 -14.20 13.14 -9.17
C LEU A 89 -15.07 14.39 -9.07
N ASP A 90 -14.45 15.55 -8.81
CA ASP A 90 -15.16 16.83 -8.70
C ASP A 90 -15.83 17.21 -10.04
N LYS A 91 -15.13 17.00 -11.18
CA LYS A 91 -15.66 17.20 -12.54
C LYS A 91 -16.85 16.28 -12.86
N HIS A 92 -16.86 15.06 -12.31
CA HIS A 92 -17.95 14.08 -12.46
C HIS A 92 -19.07 14.24 -11.41
N GLY A 93 -19.12 15.39 -10.73
CA GLY A 93 -20.20 15.73 -9.80
C GLY A 93 -20.13 15.03 -8.45
N MET A 94 -19.04 14.31 -8.14
CA MET A 94 -18.81 13.70 -6.83
C MET A 94 -18.11 14.68 -5.88
N LYS A 95 -18.87 15.65 -5.37
CA LYS A 95 -18.41 16.54 -4.30
C LYS A 95 -18.01 15.73 -3.08
N LYS A 96 -17.17 16.29 -2.19
CA LYS A 96 -16.65 15.61 -0.98
C LYS A 96 -17.68 14.77 -0.21
N LYS A 97 -18.90 15.26 -0.03
CA LYS A 97 -19.98 14.56 0.71
C LYS A 97 -20.67 13.41 -0.06
N GLN A 98 -20.47 13.34 -1.38
CA GLN A 98 -21.09 12.36 -2.29
C GLN A 98 -20.11 11.26 -2.71
N ARG A 99 -18.84 11.35 -2.27
CA ARG A 99 -17.83 10.34 -2.58
C ARG A 99 -18.19 9.03 -1.89
N LYS A 100 -18.27 7.96 -2.68
CA LYS A 100 -18.43 6.60 -2.19
C LYS A 100 -17.16 6.14 -1.43
N ALA A 101 -17.32 5.11 -0.60
CA ALA A 101 -16.26 4.58 0.25
C ALA A 101 -14.99 4.23 -0.56
N GLU A 102 -15.16 3.55 -1.69
CA GLU A 102 -14.07 3.09 -2.56
C GLU A 102 -13.32 4.24 -3.25
N ASN A 103 -14.02 5.34 -3.53
CA ASN A 103 -13.39 6.54 -4.09
C ASN A 103 -12.55 7.25 -3.02
N LEU A 104 -13.01 7.23 -1.77
CA LEU A 104 -12.29 7.81 -0.65
C LEU A 104 -11.05 6.98 -0.29
N LEU A 105 -11.16 5.64 -0.36
CA LEU A 105 -10.02 4.73 -0.19
C LEU A 105 -8.98 4.95 -1.29
N ALA A 106 -9.41 5.05 -2.56
CA ALA A 106 -8.52 5.34 -3.69
C ALA A 106 -7.78 6.67 -3.52
N LEU A 107 -8.48 7.73 -3.10
CA LEU A 107 -7.85 9.01 -2.79
C LEU A 107 -6.85 8.91 -1.64
N ALA A 108 -7.18 8.17 -0.58
CA ALA A 108 -6.27 7.98 0.54
C ALA A 108 -5.00 7.27 0.10
N TYR A 109 -5.12 6.21 -0.69
CA TYR A 109 -3.97 5.42 -1.13
C TYR A 109 -3.09 6.20 -2.12
N LEU A 110 -3.68 6.89 -3.10
CA LEU A 110 -2.95 7.81 -3.98
C LEU A 110 -2.23 8.92 -3.20
N LYS A 111 -2.88 9.49 -2.17
CA LYS A 111 -2.27 10.52 -1.33
C LYS A 111 -1.07 9.99 -0.55
N ALA A 112 -1.15 8.75 -0.08
CA ALA A 112 -0.05 8.08 0.61
C ALA A 112 1.12 7.80 -0.34
N LEU A 113 0.85 7.36 -1.57
CA LEU A 113 1.90 7.10 -2.57
C LEU A 113 2.51 8.38 -3.16
N ASP A 114 1.74 9.47 -3.26
CA ASP A 114 2.23 10.79 -3.68
C ASP A 114 3.26 11.37 -2.69
N ASN A 115 3.14 11.05 -1.40
CA ASN A 115 4.08 11.46 -0.37
C ASN A 115 4.13 10.44 0.76
N TYR A 116 4.84 9.34 0.54
CA TYR A 116 4.93 8.22 1.49
C TYR A 116 5.72 8.58 2.77
N PHE A 117 6.41 9.72 2.78
CA PHE A 117 7.06 10.28 3.98
C PHE A 117 6.04 10.88 4.96
N GLU A 118 4.88 11.35 4.51
CA GLU A 118 3.89 12.06 5.34
C GLU A 118 2.48 11.50 5.15
N CYS A 119 2.20 10.35 5.77
CA CYS A 119 0.96 9.60 5.54
C CYS A 119 -0.19 9.91 6.53
N THR A 120 -0.03 10.83 7.48
CA THR A 120 -1.04 11.10 8.53
C THR A 120 -2.40 11.51 7.95
N ASP A 121 -2.41 12.42 6.98
CA ASP A 121 -3.65 12.86 6.31
C ASP A 121 -4.28 11.74 5.47
N ALA A 122 -3.45 10.94 4.81
CA ALA A 122 -3.89 9.78 4.04
C ALA A 122 -4.52 8.74 4.96
N LEU A 123 -3.92 8.48 6.14
CA LEU A 123 -4.45 7.57 7.14
C LEU A 123 -5.82 8.03 7.67
N ALA A 124 -5.98 9.32 7.98
CA ALA A 124 -7.26 9.88 8.39
C ALA A 124 -8.35 9.68 7.32
N MET A 125 -7.98 9.85 6.05
CA MET A 125 -8.88 9.62 4.91
C MET A 125 -9.24 8.13 4.74
N ALA A 126 -8.24 7.24 4.83
CA ALA A 126 -8.44 5.79 4.77
C ALA A 126 -9.34 5.32 5.92
N LYS A 127 -9.16 5.86 7.13
CA LYS A 127 -10.02 5.58 8.28
C LYS A 127 -11.47 6.00 8.04
N GLN A 128 -11.68 7.15 7.40
CA GLN A 128 -13.03 7.57 7.00
C GLN A 128 -13.62 6.59 5.96
N ALA A 129 -12.84 6.19 4.96
CA ALA A 129 -13.29 5.20 3.96
C ALA A 129 -13.66 3.86 4.61
N LEU A 130 -12.81 3.35 5.51
CA LEU A 130 -13.02 2.13 6.27
C LEU A 130 -14.30 2.20 7.11
N SER A 131 -14.59 3.34 7.76
CA SER A 131 -15.82 3.49 8.54
C SER A 131 -17.11 3.36 7.71
N MET A 132 -17.02 3.53 6.39
CA MET A 132 -18.15 3.36 5.46
C MET A 132 -18.28 1.92 4.95
N ASN A 133 -17.24 1.10 5.08
CA ASN A 133 -17.23 -0.31 4.68
C ASN A 133 -16.30 -1.15 5.60
N PRO A 134 -16.69 -1.35 6.87
CA PRO A 134 -15.81 -1.91 7.89
C PRO A 134 -15.55 -3.41 7.74
N GLU A 135 -16.44 -4.15 7.07
CA GLU A 135 -16.33 -5.60 6.91
C GLU A 135 -15.43 -6.02 5.74
N SER A 136 -15.12 -5.09 4.82
CA SER A 136 -14.27 -5.41 3.66
C SER A 136 -12.82 -5.66 4.07
N TYR A 137 -12.27 -6.80 3.65
CA TYR A 137 -10.86 -7.10 3.84
C TYR A 137 -9.96 -6.07 3.15
N THR A 138 -10.29 -5.68 1.92
CA THR A 138 -9.54 -4.69 1.13
C THR A 138 -9.45 -3.34 1.84
N PHE A 139 -10.57 -2.85 2.40
CA PHE A 139 -10.54 -1.58 3.13
C PHE A 139 -9.65 -1.66 4.38
N ASN A 140 -9.74 -2.77 5.11
CA ASN A 140 -8.93 -2.98 6.31
C ASN A 140 -7.44 -3.09 5.99
N ILE A 141 -7.06 -3.86 4.96
CA ILE A 141 -5.65 -4.09 4.65
C ILE A 141 -4.98 -2.84 4.05
N ILE A 142 -5.67 -2.08 3.19
CA ILE A 142 -5.13 -0.81 2.67
C ILE A 142 -4.98 0.24 3.78
N HIS A 143 -5.97 0.35 4.68
CA HIS A 143 -5.81 1.17 5.88
C HIS A 143 -4.63 0.70 6.73
N GLY A 144 -4.46 -0.62 6.90
CA GLY A 144 -3.34 -1.24 7.60
C GLY A 144 -1.99 -0.89 7.01
N LEU A 145 -1.84 -0.94 5.68
CA LEU A 145 -0.60 -0.56 4.98
C LEU A 145 -0.28 0.94 5.15
N ILE A 146 -1.27 1.82 5.04
CA ILE A 146 -1.06 3.27 5.26
C ILE A 146 -0.70 3.53 6.72
N LYS A 147 -1.33 2.83 7.68
CA LYS A 147 -0.98 2.90 9.10
C LYS A 147 0.45 2.41 9.34
N ALA A 148 0.84 1.30 8.73
CA ALA A 148 2.19 0.75 8.82
C ALA A 148 3.22 1.78 8.33
N GLN A 149 2.93 2.51 7.25
CA GLN A 149 3.80 3.58 6.77
C GLN A 149 3.95 4.73 7.78
N VAL A 150 2.86 5.13 8.46
CA VAL A 150 2.93 6.16 9.52
C VAL A 150 3.79 5.70 10.70
N GLU A 151 3.77 4.41 11.03
CA GLU A 151 4.55 3.83 12.13
C GLU A 151 6.00 3.50 11.74
N PHE A 152 6.36 3.60 10.45
CA PHE A 152 7.62 3.11 9.90
C PHE A 152 8.86 3.71 10.58
N ASP A 153 8.84 5.02 10.85
CA ASP A 153 9.93 5.71 11.54
C ASP A 153 9.71 5.81 13.06
N VAL A 154 8.69 5.15 13.60
CA VAL A 154 8.27 5.26 15.00
C VAL A 154 8.46 3.95 15.76
N ASN A 155 7.81 2.88 15.31
CA ASN A 155 7.80 1.60 16.02
C ASN A 155 7.55 0.44 15.05
N TRP A 156 8.56 -0.40 14.85
CA TRP A 156 8.51 -1.48 13.87
C TRP A 156 7.61 -2.64 14.28
N CYS A 157 7.41 -2.87 15.57
CA CYS A 157 6.35 -3.78 16.02
C CYS A 157 4.96 -3.27 15.63
N ASN A 158 4.72 -1.95 15.67
CA ASN A 158 3.45 -1.38 15.21
C ASN A 158 3.29 -1.47 13.69
N VAL A 159 4.38 -1.39 12.92
CA VAL A 159 4.38 -1.64 11.46
C VAL A 159 3.84 -3.03 11.16
N TYR A 160 4.39 -4.06 11.81
CA TYR A 160 3.92 -5.43 11.71
C TYR A 160 2.44 -5.56 12.13
N LYS A 161 2.11 -5.09 13.35
CA LYS A 161 0.75 -5.20 13.91
C LYS A 161 -0.32 -4.54 13.05
N ALA A 162 0.01 -3.44 12.37
CA ALA A 162 -0.94 -2.70 11.54
C ALA A 162 -1.62 -3.55 10.45
N THR A 163 -0.94 -4.57 9.93
CA THR A 163 -1.49 -5.51 8.94
C THR A 163 -1.79 -6.88 9.54
N ASP A 164 -1.01 -7.33 10.54
CA ASP A 164 -1.24 -8.60 11.25
C ASP A 164 -2.62 -8.65 11.94
N ASP A 165 -3.08 -7.52 12.50
CA ASP A 165 -4.42 -7.40 13.08
C ASP A 165 -5.54 -7.69 12.05
N VAL A 166 -5.30 -7.38 10.77
CA VAL A 166 -6.27 -7.59 9.67
C VAL A 166 -6.41 -9.08 9.35
N ARG A 167 -5.31 -9.82 9.16
CA ARG A 167 -5.40 -11.27 8.87
C ARG A 167 -5.95 -12.10 10.03
N LYS A 168 -5.79 -11.62 11.26
CA LYS A 168 -6.36 -12.27 12.46
C LYS A 168 -7.87 -12.08 12.55
N ASN A 169 -8.43 -11.09 11.86
CA ASN A 169 -9.86 -10.86 11.83
C ASN A 169 -10.53 -11.74 10.77
N THR A 170 -10.94 -12.94 11.18
CA THR A 170 -11.61 -13.91 10.30
C THR A 170 -13.07 -13.56 9.99
N ALA A 171 -13.60 -12.46 10.50
CA ALA A 171 -14.97 -12.01 10.22
C ALA A 171 -15.07 -11.15 8.95
N LEU A 172 -13.95 -10.70 8.40
CA LEU A 172 -13.92 -9.82 7.23
C LEU A 172 -14.33 -10.55 5.94
N ASP A 173 -15.08 -9.85 5.10
CA ASP A 173 -15.41 -10.25 3.74
C ASP A 173 -14.13 -10.36 2.92
N GLN A 174 -13.81 -11.58 2.47
CA GLN A 174 -12.62 -11.88 1.68
C GLN A 174 -12.78 -11.38 0.24
N ASP A 175 -12.69 -10.06 0.08
CA ASP A 175 -12.90 -9.35 -1.19
C ASP A 175 -11.59 -8.94 -1.88
N MET A 176 -10.46 -9.53 -1.48
CA MET A 176 -9.15 -9.41 -2.10
C MET A 176 -8.63 -10.79 -2.51
N ARG A 177 -7.94 -10.89 -3.65
CA ARG A 177 -7.33 -12.15 -4.12
C ARG A 177 -6.28 -12.69 -3.15
N GLY A 178 -6.30 -14.01 -2.95
CA GLY A 178 -5.35 -14.73 -2.08
C GLY A 178 -3.89 -14.43 -2.42
N ASP A 179 -3.51 -14.53 -3.70
CA ASP A 179 -2.12 -14.24 -4.14
C ASP A 179 -1.66 -12.82 -3.78
N ALA A 180 -2.57 -11.84 -3.82
CA ALA A 180 -2.26 -10.47 -3.42
C ALA A 180 -2.12 -10.34 -1.90
N ILE A 181 -2.93 -11.06 -1.13
CA ILE A 181 -2.83 -11.15 0.33
C ILE A 181 -1.48 -11.76 0.72
N ASP A 182 -1.08 -12.85 0.07
CA ASP A 182 0.20 -13.53 0.33
C ASP A 182 1.37 -12.57 0.08
N MET A 183 1.37 -11.84 -1.05
CA MET A 183 2.41 -10.85 -1.35
C MET A 183 2.49 -9.72 -0.33
N ILE A 184 1.36 -9.29 0.24
CA ILE A 184 1.35 -8.28 1.31
C ILE A 184 2.07 -8.85 2.54
N PHE A 185 1.72 -10.07 2.98
CA PHE A 185 2.30 -10.64 4.19
C PHE A 185 3.71 -11.16 4.03
N ASP A 186 4.11 -11.60 2.84
CA ASP A 186 5.51 -11.94 2.52
C ASP A 186 6.44 -10.77 2.87
N TYR A 187 5.99 -9.54 2.61
CA TYR A 187 6.71 -8.34 3.00
C TYR A 187 6.49 -7.99 4.47
N MET A 188 5.24 -7.85 4.90
CA MET A 188 4.93 -7.30 6.22
C MET A 188 5.41 -8.20 7.38
N ASP A 189 5.55 -9.51 7.16
CA ASP A 189 6.10 -10.43 8.15
C ASP A 189 7.60 -10.24 8.38
N SER A 190 8.32 -9.48 7.53
CA SER A 190 9.73 -9.13 7.79
C SER A 190 9.91 -8.30 9.07
N TYR A 191 8.86 -7.57 9.49
CA TYR A 191 8.85 -6.76 10.71
C TYR A 191 8.44 -7.53 11.97
N LYS A 192 8.11 -8.82 11.85
CA LYS A 192 7.58 -9.61 12.97
C LYS A 192 8.55 -9.70 14.15
N ALA A 193 9.85 -9.82 13.86
CA ALA A 193 10.89 -9.94 14.87
C ALA A 193 11.02 -8.70 15.77
N ASP A 194 10.52 -7.54 15.32
CA ASP A 194 10.56 -6.31 16.11
C ASP A 194 9.53 -6.28 17.26
N CYS A 195 8.65 -7.28 17.34
CA CYS A 195 7.69 -7.45 18.43
C CYS A 195 8.16 -8.39 19.56
N GLU A 196 9.36 -8.96 19.45
CA GLU A 196 9.96 -9.88 20.43
C GLU A 196 10.89 -9.15 21.40
#